data_AF-A0A7C7AB68-F1
#
_entry.id   AF-A0A7C7AB68-F1
#
_cell.length_a   1.000
_cell.length_b   1.000
_cell.length_c   1.000
_cell.angle_alpha   90.00
_cell.angle_beta   90.00
_cell.angle_gamma   90.00
#
_symmetry.space_group_name_H-M   'P 1'
#
loop_
_entity.id
_entity.type
_entity.pdbx_description
1 polymer ?
#
loop_
_entity_poly.entity_id
_entity_poly.type
_entity_poly.pdbx_seq_one_letter_code
_entity_poly.pdbx_strand_id
1 'polypeptide(L)'
;MRAARIVYTIIAVFLLIPWLTYNVKVYFNLKNNRKRFDLKRILVLILVTVLMVTAVYCHYRFTISYQISLVAERAGELFSQRLDGRLDTPGYLNAMKKQGLSSAAFTTASADDLKAAGYQDKHYELFISERNYPADDGSTVIYLMHSDGMTSLYSLLKLRQYGYAWQVELHDVLSQEEFDKLNQETTIKFQKVK
;
A
#
# COMPACT_ATOMS: atom_id res chain seq x y z
N MET A 1 -6.06 -1.94 0.70
CA MET A 1 -5.22 -1.75 1.92
C MET A 1 -5.95 -2.12 3.21
N ARG A 2 -7.28 -1.93 3.30
CA ARG A 2 -8.06 -2.38 4.47
C ARG A 2 -7.88 -3.86 4.76
N ALA A 3 -7.92 -4.72 3.73
CA ALA A 3 -7.74 -6.16 3.88
C ALA A 3 -6.39 -6.51 4.53
N ALA A 4 -5.27 -6.00 4.02
CA ALA A 4 -3.96 -6.24 4.61
C ALA A 4 -3.89 -5.77 6.07
N ARG A 5 -4.40 -4.57 6.39
CA ARG A 5 -4.46 -4.08 7.77
C ARG A 5 -5.26 -5.03 8.66
N ILE A 6 -6.44 -5.47 8.23
CA ILE A 6 -7.30 -6.40 8.98
C ILE A 6 -6.58 -7.73 9.23
N VAL A 7 -5.99 -8.32 8.19
CA VAL A 7 -5.24 -9.58 8.30
C VAL A 7 -4.11 -9.46 9.33
N TYR A 8 -3.33 -8.38 9.29
CA TYR A 8 -2.24 -8.18 10.25
C TYR A 8 -2.73 -7.87 11.66
N THR A 9 -3.86 -7.18 11.81
CA THR A 9 -4.51 -7.02 13.13
C THR A 9 -4.94 -8.38 13.68
N ILE A 10 -5.54 -9.24 12.87
CA ILE A 10 -5.93 -10.60 13.28
C ILE A 10 -4.71 -11.44 13.66
N ILE A 11 -3.64 -11.41 12.86
CA ILE A 11 -2.37 -12.09 13.18
C ILE A 11 -1.80 -11.59 14.51
N ALA A 12 -1.75 -10.27 14.72
CA ALA A 12 -1.28 -9.69 15.97
C ALA A 12 -2.11 -10.17 17.17
N VAL A 13 -3.44 -10.19 17.03
CA VAL A 13 -4.36 -10.66 18.08
C VAL A 13 -4.13 -12.13 18.39
N PHE A 14 -4.07 -13.01 17.39
CA PHE A 14 -3.82 -14.44 17.59
C PHE A 14 -2.46 -14.73 18.21
N LEU A 15 -1.45 -13.91 17.91
CA LEU A 15 -0.10 -14.07 18.43
C LEU A 15 0.03 -13.53 19.87
N LEU A 16 -0.65 -12.43 20.19
CA LEU A 16 -0.56 -11.78 21.51
C LEU A 16 -1.54 -12.38 22.55
N ILE A 17 -2.73 -12.85 22.16
CA ILE A 17 -3.73 -13.38 23.12
C ILE A 17 -3.18 -14.55 23.96
N PRO A 18 -2.61 -15.62 23.37
CA PRO A 18 -2.09 -16.75 24.14
C PRO A 18 -0.97 -16.32 25.09
N TRP A 19 -0.11 -15.42 24.62
CA TRP A 19 0.98 -14.86 25.41
C TRP A 19 0.48 -14.04 26.61
N LEU A 20 -0.48 -13.14 26.38
CA LEU A 20 -1.05 -12.30 27.43
C LEU A 20 -1.87 -13.13 28.43
N THR A 21 -2.70 -14.05 27.96
CA THR A 21 -3.53 -14.91 28.83
C THR A 21 -2.67 -15.78 29.75
N TYR A 22 -1.58 -16.36 29.23
CA TYR A 22 -0.62 -17.10 30.06
C TYR A 22 -0.04 -16.21 31.16
N ASN A 23 0.42 -15.01 30.83
CA ASN A 23 1.05 -14.12 31.80
C ASN A 23 0.06 -13.54 32.82
N VAL A 24 -1.18 -13.23 32.41
CA VAL A 24 -2.27 -12.81 33.30
C VAL A 24 -2.61 -13.94 34.27
N LYS A 25 -2.74 -15.18 33.80
CA LYS A 25 -3.01 -16.35 34.65
C LYS A 25 -1.93 -16.52 35.73
N VAL A 26 -0.66 -16.34 35.35
CA VAL A 26 0.43 -16.46 36.31
C VAL A 26 0.48 -15.29 37.30
N TYR A 27 0.17 -14.08 36.85
CA TYR A 27 0.01 -12.92 37.73
C TYR A 27 -1.03 -13.19 38.83
N PHE A 28 -2.22 -13.69 38.46
CA PHE A 28 -3.26 -14.03 39.43
C PHE A 28 -2.83 -15.14 40.40
N ASN A 29 -2.12 -16.15 39.91
CA ASN A 29 -1.63 -17.24 40.75
C ASN A 29 -0.57 -16.77 41.77
N LEU A 30 0.33 -15.87 41.37
CA LEU A 30 1.32 -15.28 42.29
C LEU A 30 0.67 -14.38 43.34
N LYS A 31 -0.32 -13.59 42.94
CA LYS A 31 -1.12 -12.75 43.84
C LYS A 31 -1.85 -13.60 44.89
N ASN A 32 -2.51 -14.69 44.47
CA ASN A 32 -3.23 -15.59 45.38
C ASN A 32 -2.29 -16.28 46.38
N ASN A 33 -1.07 -16.63 45.94
CA ASN A 33 -0.08 -17.28 46.80
C ASN A 33 0.80 -16.30 47.61
N ARG A 34 0.50 -14.99 47.60
CA ARG A 34 1.28 -13.92 48.27
C ARG A 34 2.79 -13.96 47.96
N LYS A 35 3.19 -14.49 46.80
CA LYS A 35 4.59 -14.53 46.38
C LYS A 35 4.99 -13.16 45.82
N ARG A 36 6.22 -12.72 46.10
CA ARG A 36 6.76 -11.49 45.52
C ARG A 36 6.85 -11.61 44.00
N PHE A 37 6.55 -10.53 43.30
CA PHE A 37 6.73 -10.45 41.86
C PHE A 37 8.21 -10.47 41.51
N ASP A 38 8.60 -11.38 40.63
CA ASP A 38 9.94 -11.43 40.08
C ASP A 38 10.10 -10.32 39.02
N LEU A 39 10.90 -9.30 39.33
CA LEU A 39 11.19 -8.20 38.42
C LEU A 39 11.75 -8.70 37.08
N LYS A 40 12.58 -9.76 37.10
CA LYS A 40 13.15 -10.35 35.88
C LYS A 40 12.06 -10.84 34.93
N ARG A 41 10.99 -11.42 35.48
CA ARG A 41 9.85 -11.90 34.70
C ARG A 41 9.08 -10.77 34.03
N ILE A 42 8.87 -9.65 34.73
CA ILE A 42 8.20 -8.47 34.15
C ILE A 42 9.03 -7.89 33.01
N LEU A 43 10.35 -7.81 33.19
CA LEU A 43 11.26 -7.35 32.13
C LEU A 43 11.21 -8.27 30.90
N VAL A 44 11.25 -9.58 31.11
CA VAL A 44 11.12 -10.56 30.00
C VAL A 44 9.77 -10.43 29.31
N LEU A 45 8.68 -10.23 30.06
CA LEU A 45 7.35 -10.00 29.48
C LEU A 45 7.34 -8.80 28.53
N ILE A 46 7.81 -7.65 29.01
CA ILE A 46 7.85 -6.41 28.23
C ILE A 46 8.72 -6.62 26.99
N LEU A 47 9.91 -7.20 27.16
CA LEU A 47 10.84 -7.45 26.07
C LEU A 47 10.22 -8.34 24.97
N VAL A 48 9.66 -9.49 25.34
CA VAL A 48 9.04 -10.42 24.38
C VAL A 48 7.84 -9.77 23.69
N THR A 49 7.03 -9.01 24.41
CA THR A 49 5.88 -8.29 23.83
C THR A 49 6.34 -7.25 22.80
N VAL A 50 7.36 -6.46 23.13
CA VAL A 50 7.94 -5.48 22.19
C VAL A 50 8.52 -6.17 20.96
N LEU A 51 9.23 -7.30 21.13
CA LEU A 51 9.78 -8.07 20.03
C LEU A 51 8.69 -8.63 19.11
N MET A 52 7.62 -9.19 19.68
CA MET A 52 6.48 -9.70 18.92
C MET A 52 5.78 -8.59 18.11
N VAL A 53 5.48 -7.45 18.74
CA VAL A 53 4.85 -6.31 18.06
C VAL A 53 5.77 -5.78 16.95
N THR A 54 7.06 -5.66 17.22
CA THR A 54 8.06 -5.22 16.23
C THR A 54 8.13 -6.18 15.05
N ALA A 55 8.14 -7.49 15.29
CA ALA A 55 8.17 -8.50 14.22
C ALA A 55 6.92 -8.40 13.32
N VAL A 56 5.72 -8.30 13.91
CA VAL A 56 4.48 -8.14 13.15
C VAL A 56 4.49 -6.84 12.34
N TYR A 57 4.94 -5.74 12.95
CA TYR A 57 5.02 -4.45 12.26
C TYR A 57 6.02 -4.47 11.10
N CYS A 58 7.22 -5.03 11.30
CA CYS A 58 8.23 -5.18 10.26
C CYS A 58 7.72 -6.04 9.12
N HIS A 59 7.06 -7.16 9.42
CA HIS A 59 6.49 -8.05 8.41
C HIS A 59 5.35 -7.36 7.62
N TYR A 60 4.48 -6.61 8.29
CA TYR A 60 3.47 -5.77 7.63
C TYR A 60 4.11 -4.76 6.68
N ARG A 61 5.10 -3.99 7.17
CA ARG A 61 5.84 -2.99 6.37
C ARG A 61 6.55 -3.63 5.17
N PHE A 62 7.09 -4.84 5.34
CA PHE A 62 7.68 -5.61 4.27
C PHE A 62 6.63 -5.96 3.21
N THR A 63 5.51 -6.58 3.59
CA THR A 63 4.48 -7.02 2.65
C THR A 63 3.90 -5.87 1.82
N ILE A 64 3.58 -4.74 2.44
CA ILE A 64 2.95 -3.60 1.74
C ILE A 64 3.91 -2.87 0.78
N SER A 65 5.21 -3.15 0.88
CA SER A 65 6.24 -2.57 0.00
C SER A 65 6.75 -3.59 -1.01
N TYR A 66 6.67 -4.89 -0.71
CA TYR A 66 7.14 -5.97 -1.56
C TYR A 66 6.11 -6.40 -2.62
N GLN A 67 4.82 -6.29 -2.33
CA GLN A 67 3.77 -6.68 -3.29
C GLN A 67 3.43 -5.52 -4.23
N ILE A 68 3.68 -5.70 -5.53
CA ILE A 68 3.41 -4.71 -6.59
C ILE A 68 1.99 -4.17 -6.50
N SER A 69 0.98 -5.04 -6.39
CA SER A 69 -0.42 -4.63 -6.34
C SER A 69 -0.74 -3.74 -5.14
N LEU A 70 -0.09 -3.94 -3.98
CA LEU A 70 -0.28 -3.08 -2.80
C LEU A 70 0.43 -1.74 -2.95
N VAL A 71 1.59 -1.71 -3.61
CA VAL A 71 2.29 -0.45 -3.93
C VAL A 71 1.48 0.36 -4.93
N ALA A 72 0.95 -0.30 -5.97
CA ALA A 72 0.10 0.30 -6.98
C ALA A 72 -1.20 0.85 -6.39
N GLU A 73 -1.84 0.09 -5.49
CA GLU A 73 -3.01 0.54 -4.75
C GLU A 73 -2.74 1.82 -3.97
N ARG A 74 -1.66 1.85 -3.17
CA ARG A 74 -1.30 3.01 -2.35
C ARG A 74 -0.93 4.23 -3.20
N ALA A 75 -0.21 4.03 -4.30
CA ALA A 75 0.13 5.10 -5.23
C ALA A 75 -1.12 5.62 -5.97
N GLY A 76 -2.00 4.71 -6.39
CA GLY A 76 -3.29 5.02 -7.00
C GLY A 76 -4.20 5.80 -6.06
N GLU A 77 -4.32 5.42 -4.79
CA GLU A 77 -5.11 6.16 -3.78
C GLU A 77 -4.62 7.60 -3.59
N LEU A 78 -3.29 7.81 -3.54
CA LEU A 78 -2.71 9.15 -3.46
C LEU A 78 -2.95 9.95 -4.73
N PHE A 79 -2.93 9.30 -5.89
CA PHE A 79 -3.23 9.95 -7.15
C PHE A 79 -4.72 10.28 -7.28
N SER A 80 -5.64 9.42 -6.84
CA SER A 80 -7.07 9.74 -6.78
C SER A 80 -7.34 10.95 -5.86
N GLN A 81 -6.56 11.11 -4.78
CA GLN A 81 -6.59 12.32 -3.94
C GLN A 81 -6.02 13.56 -4.64
N ARG A 82 -5.15 13.38 -5.65
CA ARG A 82 -4.71 14.47 -6.50
C ARG A 82 -5.81 14.85 -7.50
N LEU A 83 -6.46 13.85 -8.10
CA LEU A 83 -7.53 14.03 -9.07
C LEU A 83 -8.78 14.67 -8.47
N ASP A 84 -9.09 14.40 -7.20
CA ASP A 84 -10.23 15.01 -6.49
C ASP A 84 -9.90 16.38 -5.86
N GLY A 85 -8.69 16.90 -6.09
CA GLY A 85 -8.24 18.21 -5.61
C GLY A 85 -7.83 18.26 -4.13
N ARG A 86 -7.82 17.13 -3.40
CA ARG A 86 -7.37 17.10 -1.99
C ARG A 86 -5.85 17.25 -1.85
N LEU A 87 -5.10 16.86 -2.87
CA LEU A 87 -3.65 17.04 -2.97
C LEU A 87 -3.30 17.81 -4.24
N ASP A 88 -2.51 18.85 -4.09
CA ASP A 88 -1.81 19.46 -5.22
C ASP A 88 -0.61 18.60 -5.65
N THR A 89 0.02 18.94 -6.78
CA THR A 89 1.19 18.19 -7.28
C THR A 89 2.31 18.11 -6.23
N PRO A 90 2.75 19.21 -5.57
CA PRO A 90 3.73 19.14 -4.50
C PRO A 90 3.30 18.24 -3.32
N GLY A 91 2.05 18.32 -2.90
CA GLY A 91 1.48 17.49 -1.83
C GLY A 91 1.48 16.01 -2.18
N TYR A 92 1.11 15.66 -3.42
CA TYR A 92 1.18 14.31 -3.95
C TYR A 92 2.61 13.77 -3.97
N LEU A 93 3.57 14.53 -4.50
CA LEU A 93 4.99 14.13 -4.52
C LEU A 93 5.53 13.90 -3.09
N ASN A 94 5.22 14.80 -2.17
CA ASN A 94 5.64 14.68 -0.78
C ASN A 94 4.99 13.46 -0.08
N ALA A 95 3.70 13.20 -0.35
CA ALA A 95 2.99 12.05 0.19
C ALA A 95 3.59 10.72 -0.33
N MET A 96 3.89 10.64 -1.63
CA MET A 96 4.58 9.49 -2.24
C MET A 96 5.93 9.24 -1.58
N LYS A 97 6.73 10.29 -1.40
CA LYS A 97 8.04 10.22 -0.73
C LYS A 97 7.92 9.77 0.74
N LYS A 98 7.05 10.41 1.51
CA LYS A 98 6.83 10.10 2.94
C LYS A 98 6.38 8.65 3.15
N GLN A 99 5.62 8.11 2.20
CA GLN A 99 5.15 6.73 2.23
C GLN A 99 6.17 5.71 1.73
N GLY A 100 7.31 6.16 1.20
CA GLY A 100 8.36 5.32 0.60
C GLY A 100 7.95 4.70 -0.73
N LEU A 101 7.00 5.34 -1.45
CA LEU A 101 6.43 4.84 -2.70
C LEU A 101 7.18 5.35 -3.93
N SER A 102 7.79 6.53 -3.88
CA SER A 102 8.50 7.11 -5.03
C SER A 102 10.00 6.82 -4.99
N SER A 103 10.60 6.58 -6.16
CA SER A 103 12.05 6.59 -6.31
C SER A 103 12.61 8.03 -6.31
N ALA A 104 13.94 8.16 -6.31
CA ALA A 104 14.59 9.47 -6.43
C ALA A 104 14.35 10.13 -7.81
N ALA A 105 14.10 9.33 -8.84
CA ALA A 105 13.84 9.76 -10.21
C ALA A 105 12.34 9.82 -10.53
N PHE A 106 11.47 9.83 -9.51
CA PHE A 106 10.02 9.77 -9.69
C PHE A 106 9.49 10.98 -10.46
N THR A 107 8.73 10.70 -11.52
CA THR A 107 7.99 11.70 -12.31
C THR A 107 6.50 11.37 -12.37
N THR A 108 5.68 12.39 -12.60
CA THR A 108 4.24 12.23 -12.73
C THR A 108 3.66 13.16 -13.79
N ALA A 109 2.54 12.77 -14.39
CA ALA A 109 1.79 13.57 -15.37
C ALA A 109 1.57 15.01 -14.88
N SER A 110 1.75 15.98 -15.79
CA SER A 110 1.50 17.39 -15.52
C SER A 110 0.00 17.69 -15.44
N ALA A 111 -0.38 18.88 -14.96
CA ALA A 111 -1.79 19.28 -14.94
C ALA A 111 -2.40 19.38 -16.36
N ASP A 112 -1.58 19.72 -17.35
CA ASP A 112 -2.02 19.82 -18.74
C ASP A 112 -2.23 18.43 -19.35
N ASP A 113 -1.35 17.46 -19.04
CA ASP A 113 -1.52 16.06 -19.46
C ASP A 113 -2.80 15.46 -18.86
N LEU A 114 -3.08 15.74 -17.58
CA LEU A 114 -4.32 15.31 -16.93
C LEU A 114 -5.55 15.84 -17.66
N LYS A 115 -5.56 17.15 -18.00
CA LYS A 115 -6.67 17.76 -18.73
C LYS A 115 -6.80 17.19 -20.14
N ALA A 116 -5.69 17.00 -20.84
CA ALA A 116 -5.67 16.42 -22.18
C ALA A 116 -6.20 14.98 -22.20
N ALA A 117 -5.90 14.21 -21.15
CA ALA A 117 -6.43 12.85 -20.96
C ALA A 117 -7.90 12.84 -20.48
N GLY A 118 -8.53 13.99 -20.24
CA GLY A 118 -9.94 14.10 -19.88
C GLY A 118 -10.23 14.04 -18.37
N TYR A 119 -9.21 14.12 -17.52
CA TYR A 119 -9.41 14.22 -16.07
C TYR A 119 -10.05 15.57 -15.72
N GLN A 120 -11.15 15.45 -14.99
CA GLN A 120 -11.87 16.56 -14.37
C GLN A 120 -11.70 16.45 -12.86
N ASP A 121 -11.62 17.60 -12.15
CA ASP A 121 -11.45 17.69 -10.69
C ASP A 121 -12.64 17.07 -9.94
N LYS A 122 -12.70 15.74 -9.92
CA LYS A 122 -13.84 14.92 -9.49
C LYS A 122 -13.32 13.69 -8.76
N HIS A 123 -14.22 13.06 -8.01
CA HIS A 123 -13.93 11.80 -7.36
C HIS A 123 -14.07 10.63 -8.36
N TYR A 124 -13.04 9.79 -8.44
CA TYR A 124 -13.04 8.57 -9.22
C TYR A 124 -12.83 7.36 -8.31
N GLU A 125 -13.53 6.28 -8.63
CA GLU A 125 -13.24 4.96 -8.07
C GLU A 125 -11.99 4.38 -8.74
N LEU A 126 -11.07 3.85 -7.92
CA LEU A 126 -9.84 3.25 -8.37
C LEU A 126 -10.02 1.76 -8.69
N PHE A 127 -9.51 1.36 -9.84
CA PHE A 127 -9.36 -0.02 -10.26
C PHE A 127 -7.92 -0.27 -10.69
N ILE A 128 -7.41 -1.47 -10.42
CA ILE A 128 -6.04 -1.86 -10.75
C ILE A 128 -6.12 -3.02 -11.74
N SER A 129 -5.22 -3.04 -12.72
CA SER A 129 -5.09 -4.17 -13.63
C SER A 129 -4.78 -5.48 -12.88
N GLU A 130 -5.36 -6.59 -13.33
CA GLU A 130 -5.14 -7.92 -12.72
C GLU A 130 -3.72 -8.45 -12.97
N ARG A 131 -3.08 -7.96 -14.03
CA ARG A 131 -1.76 -8.39 -14.48
C ARG A 131 -0.75 -7.28 -14.33
N ASN A 132 0.48 -7.68 -14.08
CA ASN A 132 1.65 -6.81 -14.14
C ASN A 132 2.37 -7.08 -15.48
N TYR A 133 2.93 -6.04 -16.09
CA TYR A 133 3.55 -6.09 -17.40
C TYR A 133 5.05 -5.83 -17.24
N PRO A 134 5.90 -6.87 -17.19
CA PRO A 134 7.34 -6.68 -17.05
C PRO A 134 7.91 -5.98 -18.29
N ALA A 135 8.86 -5.06 -18.07
CA ALA A 135 9.60 -4.40 -19.14
C ALA A 135 11.04 -4.95 -19.21
N ASP A 136 11.69 -4.76 -20.37
CA ASP A 136 13.03 -5.27 -20.63
C ASP A 136 14.11 -4.65 -19.72
N ASP A 137 13.84 -3.47 -19.15
CA ASP A 137 14.75 -2.75 -18.25
C ASP A 137 14.61 -3.18 -16.77
N GLY A 138 13.96 -4.32 -16.52
CA GLY A 138 13.72 -4.88 -15.19
C GLY A 138 12.68 -4.12 -14.37
N SER A 139 12.02 -3.10 -14.95
CA SER A 139 10.84 -2.48 -14.34
C SER A 139 9.59 -3.30 -14.62
N THR A 140 8.49 -2.91 -14.00
CA THR A 140 7.18 -3.52 -14.21
C THR A 140 6.13 -2.44 -14.29
N VAL A 141 5.28 -2.52 -15.30
CA VAL A 141 4.16 -1.60 -15.50
C VAL A 141 2.89 -2.22 -14.92
N ILE A 142 2.09 -1.39 -14.26
CA ILE A 142 0.73 -1.74 -13.85
C ILE A 142 -0.19 -0.60 -14.24
N TYR A 143 -1.32 -0.95 -14.85
CA TYR A 143 -2.32 0.01 -15.29
C TYR A 143 -3.38 0.22 -14.23
N LEU A 144 -3.86 1.45 -14.14
CA LEU A 144 -4.92 1.89 -13.27
C LEU A 144 -6.07 2.42 -14.13
N MET A 145 -7.29 2.18 -13.68
CA MET A 145 -8.50 2.80 -14.24
C MET A 145 -9.18 3.59 -13.13
N HIS A 146 -9.55 4.83 -13.45
CA HIS A 146 -10.26 5.77 -12.60
C HIS A 146 -11.63 5.98 -13.21
N SER A 147 -12.69 5.57 -12.52
CA SER A 147 -14.05 5.63 -13.07
C SER A 147 -14.99 6.40 -12.15
N ASP A 148 -15.77 7.32 -12.71
CA ASP A 148 -16.86 8.01 -11.99
C ASP A 148 -18.24 7.34 -12.24
N GLY A 149 -18.25 6.19 -12.91
CA GLY A 149 -19.44 5.47 -13.35
C GLY A 149 -19.97 5.89 -14.72
N MET A 150 -19.54 7.04 -15.26
CA MET A 150 -19.89 7.50 -16.61
C MET A 150 -18.68 7.48 -17.54
N THR A 151 -17.55 8.00 -17.07
CA THR A 151 -16.28 8.02 -17.80
C THR A 151 -15.25 7.13 -17.10
N SER A 152 -14.34 6.60 -17.90
CA SER A 152 -13.19 5.83 -17.41
C SER A 152 -11.93 6.47 -17.97
N LEU A 153 -11.00 6.76 -17.07
CA LEU A 153 -9.73 7.39 -17.37
C LEU A 153 -8.62 6.46 -16.95
N TYR A 154 -7.53 6.44 -17.70
CA TYR A 154 -6.49 5.45 -17.52
C TYR A 154 -5.17 6.11 -17.13
N SER A 155 -4.44 5.45 -16.26
CA SER A 155 -3.08 5.83 -15.90
C SER A 155 -2.20 4.59 -15.77
N LEU A 156 -0.89 4.80 -15.82
CA LEU A 156 0.09 3.73 -15.66
C LEU A 156 1.07 4.08 -14.56
N LEU A 157 1.52 3.05 -13.85
CA LEU A 157 2.66 3.13 -12.95
C LEU A 157 3.78 2.28 -13.53
N LYS A 158 4.97 2.88 -13.69
CA LYS A 158 6.21 2.13 -13.90
C LYS A 158 6.89 1.96 -12.55
N LEU A 159 7.07 0.72 -12.11
CA LEU A 159 7.69 0.38 -10.84
C LEU A 159 9.04 -0.30 -11.05
N ARG A 160 10.00 0.01 -10.19
CA ARG A 160 11.27 -0.70 -10.09
C ARG A 160 11.52 -1.14 -8.66
N GLN A 161 12.14 -2.30 -8.51
CA GLN A 161 12.48 -2.84 -7.20
C GLN A 161 13.80 -2.25 -6.71
N TYR A 162 13.79 -1.68 -5.50
CA TYR A 162 14.97 -1.19 -4.79
C TYR A 162 15.11 -1.94 -3.46
N GLY A 163 16.06 -2.88 -3.41
CA GLY A 163 16.18 -3.83 -2.31
C GLY A 163 14.95 -4.74 -2.24
N TYR A 164 14.21 -4.70 -1.13
CA TYR A 164 12.97 -5.48 -0.97
C TYR A 164 11.70 -4.73 -1.39
N ALA A 165 11.78 -3.42 -1.70
CA ALA A 165 10.60 -2.60 -1.92
C ALA A 165 10.44 -2.22 -3.39
N TRP A 166 9.21 -2.28 -3.90
CA TRP A 166 8.86 -1.64 -5.16
C TRP A 166 8.64 -0.15 -4.94
N GLN A 167 9.21 0.65 -5.84
CA GLN A 167 9.01 2.08 -5.89
C GLN A 167 8.55 2.48 -7.29
N VAL A 168 7.68 3.48 -7.35
CA VAL A 168 7.19 4.09 -8.58
C VAL A 168 8.26 5.03 -9.11
N GLU A 169 8.68 4.79 -10.35
CA GLU A 169 9.57 5.67 -11.12
C GLU A 169 8.76 6.65 -11.99
N LEU A 170 7.61 6.22 -12.49
CA LEU A 170 6.73 7.06 -13.33
C LEU A 170 5.27 6.79 -12.97
N HIS A 171 4.49 7.85 -12.83
CA HIS A 171 3.02 7.79 -12.84
C HIS A 171 2.49 8.71 -13.94
N ASP A 172 2.15 8.11 -15.08
CA ASP A 172 1.67 8.83 -16.26
C ASP A 172 0.20 8.53 -16.57
N VAL A 173 -0.43 9.36 -17.39
CA VAL A 173 -1.80 9.15 -17.88
C VAL A 173 -1.81 8.69 -19.32
N LEU A 174 -2.88 7.99 -19.69
CA LEU A 174 -3.12 7.53 -21.06
C LEU A 174 -4.37 8.23 -21.59
N SER A 175 -4.28 8.69 -22.83
CA SER A 175 -5.48 9.01 -23.61
C SER A 175 -6.29 7.75 -23.89
N GLN A 176 -7.58 7.93 -24.21
CA GLN A 176 -8.45 6.80 -24.56
C GLN A 176 -7.92 6.02 -25.76
N GLU A 177 -7.40 6.71 -26.78
CA GLU A 177 -6.85 6.08 -27.98
C GLU A 177 -5.61 5.24 -27.68
N GLU A 178 -4.68 5.75 -26.86
CA GLU A 178 -3.50 5.00 -26.42
C GLU A 178 -3.88 3.75 -25.64
N PHE A 179 -4.86 3.89 -24.73
CA PHE A 179 -5.36 2.75 -23.97
C PHE A 179 -6.04 1.71 -24.87
N ASP A 180 -6.89 2.12 -25.81
CA ASP A 180 -7.61 1.20 -26.69
C ASP A 180 -6.65 0.40 -27.58
N LYS A 181 -5.63 1.07 -28.13
CA LYS A 181 -4.58 0.41 -28.92
C LYS A 181 -3.81 -0.61 -28.08
N LEU A 182 -3.40 -0.22 -26.88
CA LEU A 182 -2.70 -1.11 -25.95
C LEU A 182 -3.58 -2.32 -25.55
N ASN A 183 -4.87 -2.08 -25.30
CA ASN A 183 -5.80 -3.08 -24.83
C ASN A 183 -6.13 -4.14 -25.90
N GLN A 184 -6.08 -3.77 -27.19
CA GLN A 184 -6.21 -4.74 -28.29
C GLN A 184 -5.10 -5.80 -28.25
N GLU A 185 -3.89 -5.42 -27.84
CA GLU A 185 -2.74 -6.33 -27.78
C GLU A 185 -2.69 -7.11 -26.46
N THR A 186 -3.04 -6.45 -25.34
CA THR A 186 -2.77 -6.97 -23.99
C THR A 186 -3.99 -7.51 -23.26
N THR A 187 -5.20 -7.14 -23.68
CA THR A 187 -6.48 -7.54 -23.06
C THR A 187 -6.50 -7.28 -21.55
N ILE A 188 -6.33 -6.02 -21.16
CA ILE A 188 -6.22 -5.57 -19.78
C ILE A 188 -7.57 -5.72 -19.07
N LYS A 189 -7.57 -6.45 -17.96
CA LYS A 189 -8.71 -6.57 -17.05
C LYS A 189 -8.44 -5.80 -15.77
N PHE A 190 -9.47 -5.15 -15.24
CA PHE A 190 -9.38 -4.33 -14.04
C PHE A 190 -10.22 -4.89 -12.90
N GLN A 191 -9.68 -4.81 -11.69
CA GLN A 191 -10.36 -5.16 -10.45
C GLN A 191 -10.53 -3.93 -9.57
N LYS A 192 -11.72 -3.79 -8.96
CA LYS A 192 -12.03 -2.67 -8.07
C LYS A 192 -11.23 -2.74 -6.79
N VAL A 193 -10.65 -1.61 -6.39
CA VAL A 193 -9.97 -1.45 -5.10
C VAL A 193 -11.01 -1.21 -4.00
N LYS A 194 -10.87 -1.89 -2.84
CA LYS A 194 -11.83 -1.84 -1.71
C LYS A 194 -11.25 -1.25 -0.42
#